data_AF-M0LTF0-F1
#
_entry.id   AF-M0LTF0-F1
#
_cell.length_a   1.000
_cell.length_b   1.000
_cell.length_c   1.000
_cell.angle_alpha   90.00
_cell.angle_beta   90.00
_cell.angle_gamma   90.00
#
_symmetry.space_group_name_H-M   'P 1'
#
loop_
_entity.id
_entity.type
_entity.pdbx_description
1 polymer ?
#
loop_
_entity_poly.entity_id
_entity_poly.type
_entity_poly.pdbx_seq_one_letter_code
_entity_poly.pdbx_strand_id
1 'polypeptide(L)'
;METRKVQRLGPSTLAMTLPAEWARAHSVEKGDEVSLRTGGKGTLTVLPESAEAEESQATIHAENMDATAVERAIVAQYVLGRRVIHVEVAEGTLDSEHINAVYNAETQLMGLGVIEETPERIAIRCSVDAEDFTLDNLLERLESTGATMRDEAIQALALGNPDFAERALNRERQANKIFVLLLRLIFTAYQNPNLARSVGLDDGFPLIGYRSIAKNLELTADNAEDIAEIALEAPDHTLEIDDPTMRRIREFTDQVDEISELAVRAAVERDFELTLTVRERFAEINDVEGEILADLPEMNNEALLRVRDVLVSLAQTAQYAVRNAEIATNLALNEESVHTTIT
;
A
#
# COMPACT_ATOMS: atom_id res chain seq x y z
N MET A 1 7.68 3.13 -33.76
CA MET A 1 8.79 2.21 -33.42
C MET A 1 9.96 2.54 -34.32
N GLU A 2 11.03 3.08 -33.75
CA GLU A 2 12.26 3.32 -34.50
C GLU A 2 13.12 2.05 -34.46
N THR A 3 13.71 1.64 -35.58
CA THR A 3 14.54 0.43 -35.64
C THR A 3 16.01 0.80 -35.79
N ARG A 4 16.88 -0.01 -35.20
CA ARG A 4 18.34 0.12 -35.30
C ARG A 4 18.92 -1.15 -35.89
N LYS A 5 19.84 -0.99 -36.83
CA LYS A 5 20.62 -2.11 -37.33
C LYS A 5 21.71 -2.43 -36.32
N VAL A 6 21.77 -3.69 -35.93
CA VAL A 6 22.89 -4.22 -35.16
C VAL A 6 24.07 -4.44 -36.12
N GLN A 7 25.24 -3.92 -35.75
CA GLN A 7 26.47 -3.97 -36.52
C GLN A 7 27.48 -4.86 -35.81
N ARG A 8 28.32 -5.57 -36.57
CA ARG A 8 29.40 -6.39 -36.01
C ARG A 8 30.64 -5.53 -35.81
N LEU A 9 31.09 -5.39 -34.56
CA LEU A 9 32.35 -4.70 -34.22
C LEU A 9 33.52 -5.67 -34.09
N GLY A 10 33.26 -6.95 -33.78
CA GLY A 10 34.30 -7.97 -33.61
C GLY A 10 33.78 -9.40 -33.85
N PRO A 11 34.62 -10.44 -33.65
CA PRO A 11 34.23 -11.84 -33.86
C PRO A 11 33.01 -12.25 -33.03
N SER A 12 32.89 -11.71 -31.81
CA SER A 12 31.84 -12.03 -30.84
C SER A 12 31.05 -10.81 -30.35
N THR A 13 31.29 -9.62 -30.92
CA THR A 13 30.71 -8.37 -30.40
C THR A 13 29.82 -7.70 -31.42
N LEU A 14 28.61 -7.38 -30.97
CA LEU A 14 27.60 -6.63 -31.71
C LEU A 14 27.44 -5.24 -31.08
N ALA A 15 27.12 -4.24 -31.89
CA ALA A 15 26.78 -2.90 -31.44
C ALA A 15 25.54 -2.36 -32.14
N MET A 16 24.81 -1.49 -31.46
CA MET A 16 23.77 -0.66 -32.05
C MET A 16 23.99 0.79 -31.67
N THR A 17 23.51 1.70 -32.50
CA THR A 17 23.54 3.14 -32.19
C THR A 17 22.35 3.52 -31.31
N LEU A 18 22.59 4.27 -30.24
CA LEU A 18 21.53 4.85 -29.42
C LEU A 18 20.70 5.87 -30.23
N PRO A 19 19.40 6.04 -29.93
CA PRO A 19 18.61 7.09 -30.58
C PRO A 19 19.13 8.49 -30.26
N ALA A 20 19.30 9.32 -31.29
CA ALA A 20 19.90 10.64 -31.13
C ALA A 20 19.06 11.61 -30.29
N GLU A 21 17.73 11.46 -30.28
CA GLU A 21 16.84 12.23 -29.40
C GLU A 21 16.98 11.80 -27.95
N TRP A 22 17.03 10.48 -27.69
CA TRP A 22 17.23 9.93 -26.34
C TRP A 22 18.59 10.33 -25.78
N ALA A 23 19.67 10.17 -26.54
CA ALA A 23 21.01 10.54 -26.11
C ALA A 23 21.12 12.04 -25.77
N ARG A 24 20.47 12.92 -26.57
CA ARG A 24 20.40 14.35 -26.27
C ARG A 24 19.56 14.66 -25.04
N ALA A 25 18.42 14.00 -24.86
CA ALA A 25 17.53 14.22 -23.72
C ALA A 25 18.18 13.81 -22.39
N HIS A 26 19.07 12.83 -22.42
CA HIS A 26 19.77 12.32 -21.24
C HIS A 26 21.24 12.75 -21.17
N SER A 27 21.66 13.71 -22.00
CA SER A 27 23.03 14.24 -22.06
C SER A 27 24.12 13.16 -22.18
N VAL A 28 23.83 12.08 -22.92
CA VAL A 28 24.77 10.98 -23.16
C VAL A 28 25.71 11.34 -24.31
N GLU A 29 26.99 11.46 -24.00
CA GLU A 29 28.06 11.80 -24.91
C GLU A 29 28.94 10.59 -25.27
N LYS A 30 29.89 10.81 -26.18
CA LYS A 30 30.84 9.77 -26.58
C LYS A 30 31.81 9.51 -25.43
N GLY A 31 31.82 8.28 -24.93
CA GLY A 31 32.73 7.84 -23.88
C GLY A 31 32.00 7.56 -22.57
N ASP A 32 30.76 8.02 -22.46
CA ASP A 32 29.88 7.74 -21.32
C ASP A 32 29.51 6.26 -21.27
N GLU A 33 29.44 5.73 -20.06
CA GLU A 33 28.95 4.38 -19.81
C GLU A 33 27.43 4.39 -19.70
N VAL A 34 26.81 3.28 -20.14
CA VAL A 34 25.38 3.05 -19.97
C VAL A 34 25.16 1.68 -19.37
N SER A 35 24.29 1.62 -18.39
CA SER A 35 23.86 0.37 -17.77
C SER A 35 22.86 -0.33 -18.68
N LEU A 36 23.10 -1.61 -18.95
CA LEU A 36 22.21 -2.47 -19.74
C LEU A 36 21.52 -3.48 -18.84
N ARG A 37 20.21 -3.63 -19.02
CA ARG A 37 19.44 -4.67 -18.34
C ARG A 37 18.60 -5.46 -19.32
N THR A 38 18.73 -6.78 -19.26
CA THR A 38 17.78 -7.69 -19.90
C THR A 38 16.56 -7.86 -19.01
N GLY A 39 15.38 -7.56 -19.54
CA GLY A 39 14.08 -7.84 -18.92
C GLY A 39 13.46 -9.13 -19.47
N GLY A 40 12.32 -9.51 -18.90
CA GLY A 40 11.50 -10.61 -19.42
C GLY A 40 11.15 -10.44 -20.89
N LYS A 41 10.96 -11.56 -21.59
CA LYS A 41 10.56 -11.63 -23.01
C LYS A 41 11.51 -10.92 -23.99
N GLY A 42 12.79 -10.81 -23.64
CA GLY A 42 13.83 -10.27 -24.53
C GLY A 42 13.93 -8.74 -24.55
N THR A 43 13.32 -8.06 -23.59
CA THR A 43 13.43 -6.60 -23.42
C THR A 43 14.88 -6.24 -23.06
N LEU A 44 15.41 -5.15 -23.64
CA LEU A 44 16.71 -4.59 -23.26
C LEU A 44 16.50 -3.13 -22.87
N THR A 45 16.71 -2.81 -21.60
CA THR A 45 16.65 -1.45 -21.05
C THR A 45 18.06 -0.87 -21.02
N VAL A 46 18.19 0.38 -21.48
CA VAL A 46 19.43 1.16 -21.44
C VAL A 46 19.21 2.32 -20.48
N LEU A 47 20.08 2.45 -19.47
CA LEU A 47 20.06 3.55 -18.52
C LEU A 47 21.37 4.34 -18.60
N PRO A 48 21.33 5.68 -18.69
CA PRO A 48 22.52 6.50 -18.57
C PRO A 48 22.95 6.60 -17.10
N GLU A 49 24.24 6.83 -16.84
CA GLU A 49 24.77 7.01 -15.47
C GLU A 49 24.09 8.20 -14.74
N SER A 50 23.69 9.24 -15.49
CA SER A 50 22.92 10.37 -14.95
C SER A 50 21.57 9.98 -14.36
N ALA A 51 20.96 8.87 -14.80
CA ALA A 51 19.72 8.36 -14.21
C ALA A 51 19.90 7.76 -12.81
N GLU A 52 21.14 7.47 -12.40
CA GLU A 52 21.46 7.00 -11.04
C GLU A 52 21.86 8.17 -10.11
N ALA A 53 22.27 9.32 -10.67
CA ALA A 53 22.96 10.38 -9.92
C ALA A 53 22.08 11.55 -9.42
N GLU A 54 20.93 11.85 -10.05
CA GLU A 54 20.09 12.97 -9.61
C GLU A 54 19.11 12.54 -8.50
N GLU A 55 19.26 13.09 -7.28
CA GLU A 55 18.21 13.00 -6.25
C GLU A 55 16.92 13.57 -6.86
N SER A 56 15.89 12.76 -7.04
CA SER A 56 14.65 13.25 -7.64
C SER A 56 14.01 14.33 -6.74
N GLN A 57 13.76 15.52 -7.30
CA GLN A 57 13.23 16.65 -6.55
C GLN A 57 11.87 17.11 -7.09
N ALA A 58 11.06 17.71 -6.23
CA ALA A 58 9.85 18.42 -6.63
C ALA A 58 9.70 19.71 -5.83
N THR A 59 9.01 20.68 -6.43
CA THR A 59 8.62 21.94 -5.78
C THR A 59 7.10 22.04 -5.80
N ILE A 60 6.52 22.30 -4.64
CA ILE A 60 5.11 22.53 -4.39
C ILE A 60 4.95 24.04 -4.15
N HIS A 61 4.20 24.70 -5.02
CA HIS A 61 3.88 26.12 -4.93
C HIS A 61 2.60 26.28 -4.10
N ALA A 62 2.73 26.79 -2.86
CA ALA A 62 1.68 26.75 -1.84
C ALA A 62 0.67 27.92 -1.88
N GLU A 63 0.90 28.95 -2.71
CA GLU A 63 0.19 30.24 -2.68
C GLU A 63 -1.32 30.12 -2.92
N ASN A 64 -1.75 29.06 -3.60
CA ASN A 64 -3.17 28.80 -3.93
C ASN A 64 -3.66 27.49 -3.34
N MET A 65 -3.02 27.00 -2.29
CA MET A 65 -3.37 25.76 -1.60
C MET A 65 -3.77 26.06 -0.15
N ASP A 66 -4.79 25.38 0.35
CA ASP A 66 -5.01 25.29 1.79
C ASP A 66 -4.03 24.26 2.42
N ALA A 67 -3.97 24.20 3.75
CA ALA A 67 -3.10 23.26 4.47
C ALA A 67 -3.31 21.80 4.04
N THR A 68 -4.57 21.39 3.87
CA THR A 68 -4.94 20.03 3.46
C THR A 68 -4.42 19.70 2.06
N ALA A 69 -4.49 20.65 1.12
CA ALA A 69 -3.98 20.48 -0.23
C ALA A 69 -2.44 20.40 -0.24
N VAL A 70 -1.75 21.20 0.59
CA VAL A 70 -0.29 21.11 0.78
C VAL A 70 0.11 19.74 1.33
N GLU A 71 -0.54 19.27 2.38
CA GLU A 71 -0.28 17.95 2.98
C GLU A 71 -0.46 16.83 1.94
N ARG A 72 -1.58 16.84 1.20
CA ARG A 72 -1.83 15.89 0.10
C ARG A 72 -0.78 15.96 -1.00
N ALA A 73 -0.31 17.17 -1.34
CA ALA A 73 0.74 17.34 -2.33
C ALA A 73 2.08 16.74 -1.85
N ILE A 74 2.42 16.89 -0.57
CA ILE A 74 3.61 16.28 0.04
C ILE A 74 3.51 14.75 0.00
N VAL A 75 2.38 14.19 0.44
CA VAL A 75 2.13 12.73 0.37
C VAL A 75 2.24 12.23 -1.07
N ALA A 76 1.68 12.96 -2.05
CA ALA A 76 1.79 12.58 -3.45
C ALA A 76 3.24 12.60 -3.95
N GLN A 77 4.03 13.63 -3.65
CA GLN A 77 5.44 13.67 -4.03
C GLN A 77 6.27 12.58 -3.33
N TYR A 78 5.91 12.24 -2.08
CA TYR A 78 6.50 11.12 -1.36
C TYR A 78 6.21 9.79 -2.07
N VAL A 79 4.96 9.51 -2.43
CA VAL A 79 4.59 8.29 -3.17
C VAL A 79 5.27 8.25 -4.54
N LEU A 80 5.39 9.39 -5.23
CA LEU A 80 6.09 9.48 -6.52
C LEU A 80 7.62 9.31 -6.42
N GLY A 81 8.15 9.00 -5.23
CA GLY A 81 9.55 8.65 -5.05
C GLY A 81 10.49 9.84 -4.96
N ARG A 82 9.97 11.06 -4.78
CA ARG A 82 10.83 12.25 -4.62
C ARG A 82 11.68 12.12 -3.38
N ARG A 83 12.98 12.37 -3.53
CA ARG A 83 13.95 12.34 -2.43
C ARG A 83 13.98 13.67 -1.69
N VAL A 84 13.81 14.79 -2.41
CA VAL A 84 13.66 16.12 -1.82
C VAL A 84 12.37 16.77 -2.32
N ILE A 85 11.57 17.28 -1.39
CA ILE A 85 10.32 17.99 -1.66
C ILE A 85 10.47 19.39 -1.09
N HIS A 86 10.28 20.39 -1.95
CA HIS A 86 10.25 21.79 -1.53
C HIS A 86 8.80 22.26 -1.48
N VAL A 87 8.44 22.97 -0.43
CA VAL A 87 7.19 23.70 -0.31
C VAL A 87 7.55 25.17 -0.24
N GLU A 88 7.09 25.98 -1.19
CA GLU A 88 7.50 27.39 -1.29
C GLU A 88 6.36 28.31 -1.70
N VAL A 89 6.55 29.60 -1.39
CA VAL A 89 5.75 30.71 -1.90
C VAL A 89 6.65 31.71 -2.64
N ALA A 90 6.16 32.26 -3.75
CA ALA A 90 6.90 33.15 -4.63
C ALA A 90 7.15 34.53 -4.00
N GLU A 91 6.23 34.99 -3.16
CA GLU A 91 6.33 36.26 -2.44
C GLU A 91 5.82 36.09 -1.00
N GLY A 92 6.51 36.70 -0.03
CA GLY A 92 6.06 36.76 1.36
C GLY A 92 6.65 35.68 2.26
N THR A 93 5.82 35.06 3.10
CA THR A 93 6.24 34.03 4.05
C THR A 93 5.19 32.92 4.06
N LEU A 94 5.61 31.68 4.23
CA LEU A 94 4.72 30.54 4.40
C LEU A 94 3.82 30.76 5.61
N ASP A 95 2.52 30.57 5.40
CA ASP A 95 1.56 30.68 6.49
C ASP A 95 1.75 29.55 7.50
N SER A 96 1.47 29.82 8.78
CA SER A 96 1.62 28.81 9.83
C SER A 96 0.80 27.54 9.56
N GLU A 97 -0.30 27.65 8.82
CA GLU A 97 -1.10 26.49 8.40
C GLU A 97 -0.35 25.59 7.41
N HIS A 98 0.39 26.16 6.45
CA HIS A 98 1.25 25.39 5.53
C HIS A 98 2.43 24.76 6.26
N ILE A 99 3.03 25.48 7.19
CA ILE A 99 4.12 24.97 8.02
C ILE A 99 3.64 23.76 8.84
N ASN A 100 2.47 23.87 9.48
CA ASN A 100 1.87 22.76 10.22
C ASN A 100 1.52 21.57 9.31
N ALA A 101 1.06 21.81 8.09
CA ALA A 101 0.81 20.74 7.11
C ALA A 101 2.09 19.96 6.78
N VAL A 102 3.24 20.63 6.69
CA VAL A 102 4.54 19.98 6.50
C VAL A 102 4.88 19.09 7.70
N TYR A 103 4.75 19.60 8.92
CA TYR A 103 5.02 18.83 10.13
C TYR A 103 4.04 17.66 10.31
N ASN A 104 2.77 17.81 9.94
CA ASN A 104 1.80 16.71 9.95
C ASN A 104 2.23 15.61 8.99
N ALA A 105 2.60 15.95 7.75
CA ALA A 105 3.11 14.98 6.78
C ALA A 105 4.37 14.25 7.28
N GLU A 106 5.29 14.95 7.98
CA GLU A 106 6.45 14.34 8.61
C GLU A 106 6.06 13.26 9.62
N THR A 107 5.04 13.51 10.45
CA THR A 107 4.58 12.51 11.44
C THR A 107 3.94 11.29 10.80
N GLN A 108 3.38 11.42 9.60
CA GLN A 108 2.64 10.37 8.90
C GLN A 108 3.51 9.55 7.94
N LEU A 109 4.69 10.04 7.54
CA LEU A 109 5.47 9.43 6.45
C LEU A 109 6.82 8.91 6.95
N MET A 110 7.11 7.65 6.66
CA MET A 110 8.36 7.02 7.12
C MET A 110 9.58 7.67 6.46
N GLY A 111 10.54 8.07 7.29
CA GLY A 111 11.83 8.62 6.87
C GLY A 111 11.78 10.02 6.25
N LEU A 112 10.63 10.70 6.30
CA LEU A 112 10.51 12.09 5.91
C LEU A 112 11.02 12.99 7.05
N GLY A 113 11.71 14.08 6.72
CA GLY A 113 12.17 15.05 7.71
C GLY A 113 12.56 16.40 7.10
N VAL A 114 12.31 17.48 7.82
CA VAL A 114 12.68 18.84 7.39
C VAL A 114 14.20 19.01 7.45
N ILE A 115 14.80 19.50 6.36
CA ILE A 115 16.25 19.75 6.26
C ILE A 115 16.60 21.23 6.14
N GLU A 116 15.66 22.07 5.72
CA GLU A 116 15.81 23.51 5.63
C GLU A 116 14.45 24.17 5.82
N GLU A 117 14.40 25.26 6.59
CA GLU A 117 13.22 26.09 6.77
C GLU A 117 13.64 27.56 6.72
N THR A 118 13.11 28.28 5.74
CA THR A 118 13.21 29.73 5.57
C THR A 118 11.81 30.34 5.58
N PRO A 119 11.66 31.68 5.70
CA PRO A 119 10.35 32.30 5.65
C PRO A 119 9.56 31.93 4.38
N GLU A 120 10.21 31.84 3.23
CA GLU A 120 9.58 31.60 1.92
C GLU A 120 9.47 30.11 1.55
N ARG A 121 10.23 29.22 2.21
CA ARG A 121 10.41 27.83 1.74
C ARG A 121 10.74 26.85 2.85
N ILE A 122 10.18 25.65 2.76
CA ILE A 122 10.60 24.47 3.53
C ILE A 122 11.09 23.39 2.57
N ALA A 123 12.27 22.83 2.84
CA ALA A 123 12.80 21.67 2.15
C ALA A 123 12.71 20.43 3.05
N ILE A 124 12.16 19.35 2.51
CA ILE A 124 11.90 18.11 3.22
C ILE A 124 12.60 16.98 2.46
N ARG A 125 13.31 16.09 3.17
CA ARG A 125 14.01 14.96 2.57
C ARG A 125 13.44 13.64 3.07
N CYS A 126 13.26 12.70 2.15
CA CYS A 126 12.99 11.30 2.48
C CYS A 126 14.30 10.51 2.52
N SER A 127 14.60 9.90 3.66
CA SER A 127 15.81 9.13 3.94
C SER A 127 15.60 7.62 3.90
N VAL A 128 14.43 7.16 3.46
CA VAL A 128 14.14 5.72 3.28
C VAL A 128 15.09 5.15 2.23
N ASP A 129 15.81 4.11 2.61
CA ASP A 129 16.48 3.22 1.66
C ASP A 129 15.51 2.13 1.22
N ALA A 130 15.39 1.92 -0.08
CA ALA A 130 14.50 0.89 -0.62
C ALA A 130 15.04 -0.53 -0.33
N GLU A 131 16.35 -0.68 -0.13
CA GLU A 131 16.98 -1.99 0.12
C GLU A 131 16.70 -2.54 1.52
N ASP A 132 16.25 -1.69 2.45
CA ASP A 132 15.87 -2.08 3.81
C ASP A 132 14.51 -2.82 3.87
N PHE A 133 13.76 -2.87 2.76
CA PHE A 133 12.40 -3.38 2.72
C PHE A 133 12.17 -4.33 1.54
N THR A 134 11.40 -5.39 1.77
CA THR A 134 10.77 -6.17 0.70
C THR A 134 9.28 -5.87 0.66
N LEU A 135 8.69 -5.90 -0.54
CA LEU A 135 7.25 -5.66 -0.68
C LEU A 135 6.43 -6.78 -0.01
N ASP A 136 6.91 -8.03 -0.09
CA ASP A 136 6.29 -9.19 0.57
C ASP A 136 6.11 -8.96 2.07
N ASN A 137 7.21 -8.65 2.76
CA ASN A 137 7.20 -8.40 4.21
C ASN A 137 6.30 -7.21 4.57
N LEU A 138 6.22 -6.19 3.72
CA LEU A 138 5.36 -5.03 3.98
C LEU A 138 3.87 -5.35 3.79
N LEU A 139 3.50 -6.21 2.84
CA LEU A 139 2.13 -6.70 2.70
C LEU A 139 1.71 -7.53 3.91
N GLU A 140 2.54 -8.48 4.34
CA GLU A 140 2.31 -9.29 5.55
C GLU A 140 2.21 -8.43 6.81
N ARG A 141 3.08 -7.42 6.94
CA ARG A 141 3.02 -6.49 8.07
C ARG A 141 1.76 -5.63 8.07
N LEU A 142 1.29 -5.20 6.90
CA LEU A 142 0.05 -4.41 6.79
C LEU A 142 -1.16 -5.27 7.17
N GLU A 143 -1.21 -6.51 6.68
CA GLU A 143 -2.21 -7.51 7.03
C GLU A 143 -2.26 -7.74 8.55
N SER A 144 -1.12 -8.10 9.15
CA SER A 144 -1.03 -8.41 10.59
C SER A 144 -1.38 -7.20 11.48
N THR A 145 -1.02 -5.99 11.03
CA THR A 145 -1.40 -4.76 11.73
C THR A 145 -2.92 -4.55 11.68
N GLY A 146 -3.53 -4.74 10.51
CA GLY A 146 -4.98 -4.66 10.34
C GLY A 146 -5.74 -5.72 11.14
N ALA A 147 -5.27 -6.97 11.19
CA ALA A 147 -5.84 -8.03 12.02
C ALA A 147 -5.81 -7.65 13.50
N THR A 148 -4.66 -7.18 13.99
CA THR A 148 -4.54 -6.71 15.38
C THR A 148 -5.49 -5.54 15.68
N MET A 149 -5.70 -4.63 14.73
CA MET A 149 -6.68 -3.54 14.88
C MET A 149 -8.10 -4.07 15.01
N ARG A 150 -8.51 -5.02 14.15
CA ARG A 150 -9.85 -5.62 14.21
C ARG A 150 -10.07 -6.34 15.53
N ASP A 151 -9.08 -7.13 15.97
CA ASP A 151 -9.11 -7.82 17.25
C ASP A 151 -9.29 -6.85 18.42
N GLU A 152 -8.50 -5.77 18.47
CA GLU A 152 -8.60 -4.76 19.51
C GLU A 152 -9.97 -4.04 19.47
N ALA A 153 -10.47 -3.70 18.28
CA ALA A 153 -11.78 -3.06 18.11
C ALA A 153 -12.94 -3.96 18.59
N ILE A 154 -12.92 -5.25 18.23
CA ILE A 154 -13.92 -6.24 18.66
C ILE A 154 -13.80 -6.53 20.17
N GLN A 155 -12.57 -6.57 20.71
CA GLN A 155 -12.35 -6.70 22.15
C GLN A 155 -12.88 -5.48 22.93
N ALA A 156 -12.77 -4.27 22.38
CA ALA A 156 -13.32 -3.06 23.00
C ALA A 156 -14.83 -3.21 23.21
N LEU A 157 -15.57 -3.52 22.14
CA LEU A 157 -17.02 -3.76 22.17
C LEU A 157 -17.41 -4.86 23.15
N ALA A 158 -16.66 -5.93 23.14
CA ALA A 158 -17.04 -7.14 23.84
C ALA A 158 -16.64 -7.15 25.33
N LEU A 159 -15.84 -6.17 25.78
CA LEU A 159 -15.45 -5.96 27.17
C LEU A 159 -15.94 -4.62 27.72
N GLY A 160 -16.56 -3.75 26.91
CA GLY A 160 -16.92 -2.39 27.28
C GLY A 160 -15.70 -1.55 27.67
N ASN A 161 -14.55 -1.77 27.02
CA ASN A 161 -13.29 -1.12 27.38
C ASN A 161 -12.73 -0.26 26.24
N PRO A 162 -12.80 1.09 26.36
CA PRO A 162 -12.37 2.01 25.30
C PRO A 162 -10.85 1.99 25.07
N ASP A 163 -10.05 1.54 26.04
CA ASP A 163 -8.59 1.45 25.89
C ASP A 163 -8.18 0.59 24.68
N PHE A 164 -8.95 -0.45 24.35
CA PHE A 164 -8.67 -1.29 23.19
C PHE A 164 -9.01 -0.56 21.87
N ALA A 165 -10.11 0.18 21.82
CA ALA A 165 -10.46 0.98 20.65
C ALA A 165 -9.41 2.08 20.39
N GLU A 166 -8.95 2.76 21.44
CA GLU A 166 -7.86 3.74 21.31
C GLU A 166 -6.57 3.11 20.80
N ARG A 167 -6.25 1.86 21.16
CA ARG A 167 -5.09 1.15 20.60
C ARG A 167 -5.27 0.84 19.12
N ALA A 168 -6.46 0.42 18.70
CA ALA A 168 -6.77 0.19 17.29
C ALA A 168 -6.58 1.49 16.47
N LEU A 169 -7.11 2.62 16.94
CA LEU A 169 -6.91 3.94 16.30
C LEU A 169 -5.44 4.38 16.29
N ASN A 170 -4.66 4.04 17.32
CA ASN A 170 -3.22 4.30 17.31
C ASN A 170 -2.45 3.46 16.27
N ARG A 171 -2.96 2.26 15.95
CA ARG A 171 -2.38 1.36 14.94
C ARG A 171 -2.79 1.72 13.52
N GLU A 172 -3.94 2.36 13.30
CA GLU A 172 -4.31 2.93 11.99
C GLU A 172 -3.14 3.76 11.44
N ARG A 173 -2.60 4.66 12.27
CA ARG A 173 -1.45 5.50 11.88
C ARG A 173 -0.22 4.70 11.46
N GLN A 174 -0.04 3.49 12.00
CA GLN A 174 1.03 2.58 11.63
C GLN A 174 0.70 1.85 10.31
N ALA A 175 -0.54 1.40 10.14
CA ALA A 175 -1.03 0.80 8.91
C ALA A 175 -0.92 1.77 7.73
N ASN A 176 -1.35 3.02 7.90
CA ASN A 176 -1.23 4.07 6.88
C ASN A 176 0.25 4.35 6.52
N LYS A 177 1.16 4.41 7.51
CA LYS A 177 2.62 4.51 7.26
C LYS A 177 3.14 3.38 6.38
N ILE A 178 2.74 2.14 6.67
CA ILE A 178 3.15 0.96 5.90
C ILE A 178 2.57 1.04 4.48
N PHE A 179 1.29 1.38 4.35
CA PHE A 179 0.61 1.52 3.06
C PHE A 179 1.26 2.59 2.17
N VAL A 180 1.53 3.78 2.69
CA VAL A 180 2.15 4.86 1.90
C VAL A 180 3.60 4.53 1.54
N LEU A 181 4.34 3.83 2.42
CA LEU A 181 5.66 3.30 2.09
C LEU A 181 5.60 2.25 0.99
N LEU A 182 4.66 1.30 1.04
CA LEU A 182 4.40 0.32 -0.01
C LEU A 182 4.18 1.01 -1.36
N LEU A 183 3.32 2.03 -1.40
CA LEU A 183 3.09 2.80 -2.62
C LEU A 183 4.36 3.47 -3.13
N ARG A 184 5.14 4.09 -2.24
CA ARG A 184 6.43 4.71 -2.61
C ARG A 184 7.35 3.69 -3.26
N LEU A 185 7.56 2.53 -2.63
CA LEU A 185 8.44 1.47 -3.15
C LEU A 185 7.93 0.89 -4.48
N ILE A 186 6.62 0.71 -4.62
CA ILE A 186 6.01 0.23 -5.88
C ILE A 186 6.25 1.23 -7.01
N PHE A 187 6.03 2.53 -6.76
CA PHE A 187 6.17 3.57 -7.78
C PHE A 187 7.64 3.79 -8.16
N THR A 188 8.56 3.75 -7.19
CA THR A 188 9.99 3.85 -7.47
C THR A 188 10.52 2.61 -8.19
N ALA A 189 10.09 1.40 -7.81
CA ALA A 189 10.45 0.17 -8.50
C ALA A 189 9.91 0.10 -9.93
N TYR A 190 8.74 0.69 -10.18
CA TYR A 190 8.20 0.83 -11.54
C TYR A 190 9.03 1.79 -12.40
N GLN A 191 9.46 2.94 -11.84
CA GLN A 191 10.28 3.93 -12.54
C GLN A 191 11.72 3.45 -12.78
N ASN A 192 12.29 2.76 -11.80
CA ASN A 192 13.63 2.19 -11.87
C ASN A 192 13.55 0.68 -11.67
N PRO A 193 13.54 -0.11 -12.77
CA PRO A 193 13.48 -1.56 -12.68
C PRO A 193 14.58 -2.16 -11.81
N ASN A 194 15.76 -1.53 -11.67
CA ASN A 194 16.84 -2.02 -10.81
C ASN A 194 16.38 -2.17 -9.35
N LEU A 195 15.49 -1.28 -8.89
CA LEU A 195 14.90 -1.34 -7.56
C LEU A 195 13.86 -2.46 -7.41
N ALA A 196 13.25 -2.96 -8.49
CA ALA A 196 12.29 -4.08 -8.38
C ALA A 196 12.92 -5.31 -7.72
N ARG A 197 14.18 -5.62 -8.07
CA ARG A 197 14.92 -6.73 -7.44
C ARG A 197 15.36 -6.44 -6.02
N SER A 198 15.73 -5.19 -5.72
CA SER A 198 16.11 -4.83 -4.35
C SER A 198 14.93 -4.91 -3.39
N VAL A 199 13.70 -4.67 -3.87
CA VAL A 199 12.47 -4.82 -3.06
C VAL A 199 11.86 -6.23 -3.11
N GLY A 200 12.61 -7.23 -3.61
CA GLY A 200 12.25 -8.65 -3.56
C GLY A 200 11.48 -9.19 -4.77
N LEU A 201 11.36 -8.44 -5.88
CA LEU A 201 10.66 -8.90 -7.08
C LEU A 201 11.59 -9.22 -8.26
N ASP A 202 11.35 -10.34 -8.93
CA ASP A 202 12.12 -10.74 -10.11
C ASP A 202 11.86 -9.85 -11.33
N ASP A 203 10.62 -9.37 -11.48
CA ASP A 203 10.21 -8.45 -12.54
C ASP A 203 9.17 -7.42 -12.07
N GLY A 204 8.76 -6.53 -12.98
CA GLY A 204 7.83 -5.44 -12.68
C GLY A 204 6.35 -5.81 -12.76
N PHE A 205 5.98 -7.02 -13.20
CA PHE A 205 4.58 -7.42 -13.34
C PHE A 205 3.85 -7.53 -11.98
N PRO A 206 4.44 -8.13 -10.93
CA PRO A 206 3.81 -8.20 -9.62
C PRO A 206 3.45 -6.86 -9.00
N LEU A 207 4.15 -5.77 -9.36
CA LEU A 207 3.88 -4.41 -8.85
C LEU A 207 2.42 -4.00 -9.04
N ILE A 208 1.78 -4.44 -10.14
CA ILE A 208 0.37 -4.14 -10.44
C ILE A 208 -0.56 -4.84 -9.44
N GLY A 209 -0.30 -6.13 -9.18
CA GLY A 209 -1.05 -6.93 -8.23
C GLY A 209 -0.85 -6.43 -6.80
N TYR A 210 0.40 -6.20 -6.41
CA TYR A 210 0.79 -5.78 -5.06
C TYR A 210 0.21 -4.42 -4.70
N ARG A 211 0.15 -3.47 -5.65
CA ARG A 211 -0.55 -2.21 -5.43
C ARG A 211 -2.01 -2.46 -5.04
N SER A 212 -2.69 -3.32 -5.81
CA SER A 212 -4.12 -3.58 -5.63
C SER A 212 -4.37 -4.26 -4.29
N ILE A 213 -3.53 -5.23 -3.91
CA ILE A 213 -3.57 -5.89 -2.60
C ILE A 213 -3.33 -4.87 -1.49
N ALA A 214 -2.30 -4.01 -1.60
CA ALA A 214 -2.02 -2.99 -0.60
C ALA A 214 -3.22 -2.06 -0.35
N LYS A 215 -3.97 -1.68 -1.40
CA LYS A 215 -5.18 -0.87 -1.22
C LYS A 215 -6.32 -1.65 -0.56
N ASN A 216 -6.51 -2.92 -0.90
CA ASN A 216 -7.51 -3.75 -0.23
C ASN A 216 -7.18 -3.95 1.26
N LEU A 217 -5.89 -4.08 1.61
CA LEU A 217 -5.44 -4.19 3.00
C LEU A 217 -5.57 -2.87 3.78
N GLU A 218 -5.34 -1.73 3.14
CA GLU A 218 -5.64 -0.42 3.78
C GLU A 218 -7.15 -0.27 4.02
N LEU A 219 -8.01 -0.60 3.07
CA LEU A 219 -9.47 -0.57 3.28
C LEU A 219 -9.93 -1.55 4.38
N THR A 220 -9.19 -2.63 4.56
CA THR A 220 -9.40 -3.60 5.64
C THR A 220 -8.99 -3.03 7.01
N ALA A 221 -7.99 -2.15 7.05
CA ALA A 221 -7.61 -1.41 8.25
C ALA A 221 -8.62 -0.28 8.55
N ASP A 222 -9.13 0.42 7.53
CA ASP A 222 -10.20 1.42 7.66
C ASP A 222 -11.46 0.79 8.26
N ASN A 223 -11.87 -0.40 7.79
CA ASN A 223 -12.97 -1.15 8.39
C ASN A 223 -12.76 -1.45 9.89
N ALA A 224 -11.50 -1.65 10.30
CA ALA A 224 -11.16 -1.91 11.71
C ALA A 224 -11.21 -0.63 12.55
N GLU A 225 -10.79 0.50 11.96
CA GLU A 225 -10.97 1.84 12.53
C GLU A 225 -12.45 2.14 12.74
N ASP A 226 -13.31 1.91 11.74
CA ASP A 226 -14.77 2.11 11.85
C ASP A 226 -15.35 1.32 13.04
N ILE A 227 -14.95 0.07 13.25
CA ILE A 227 -15.39 -0.74 14.40
C ILE A 227 -14.91 -0.15 15.72
N ALA A 228 -13.67 0.37 15.76
CA ALA A 228 -13.12 1.01 16.95
C ALA A 228 -13.85 2.32 17.27
N GLU A 229 -14.20 3.12 16.26
CA GLU A 229 -15.01 4.33 16.42
C GLU A 229 -16.41 3.99 16.96
N ILE A 230 -17.07 2.97 16.40
CA ILE A 230 -18.34 2.45 16.92
C ILE A 230 -18.21 2.07 18.39
N ALA A 231 -17.10 1.43 18.79
CA ALA A 231 -16.85 1.07 20.18
C ALA A 231 -16.69 2.28 21.11
N LEU A 232 -16.09 3.37 20.64
CA LEU A 232 -15.96 4.60 21.43
C LEU A 232 -17.30 5.34 21.55
N GLU A 233 -18.11 5.33 20.50
CA GLU A 233 -19.38 6.05 20.44
C GLU A 233 -20.56 5.28 21.05
N ALA A 234 -20.46 3.95 21.17
CA ALA A 234 -21.51 3.12 21.75
C ALA A 234 -21.69 3.39 23.26
N PRO A 235 -22.94 3.38 23.77
CA PRO A 235 -23.20 3.43 25.21
C PRO A 235 -22.44 2.32 25.95
N ASP A 236 -21.78 2.68 27.05
CA ASP A 236 -20.93 1.78 27.85
C ASP A 236 -19.84 1.05 27.04
N HIS A 237 -19.49 1.57 25.85
CA HIS A 237 -18.54 0.98 24.91
C HIS A 237 -18.89 -0.44 24.47
N THR A 238 -20.17 -0.80 24.44
CA THR A 238 -20.67 -2.13 24.08
C THR A 238 -21.82 -2.05 23.08
N LEU A 239 -22.03 -3.12 22.33
CA LEU A 239 -23.25 -3.32 21.57
C LEU A 239 -24.39 -3.75 22.51
N GLU A 240 -25.62 -3.32 22.21
CA GLU A 240 -26.84 -3.74 22.92
C GLU A 240 -27.29 -5.16 22.48
N ILE A 241 -26.39 -6.14 22.62
CA ILE A 241 -26.58 -7.54 22.26
C ILE A 241 -26.25 -8.46 23.43
N ASP A 242 -26.68 -9.73 23.35
CA ASP A 242 -26.37 -10.72 24.36
C ASP A 242 -25.01 -11.40 24.15
N ASP A 243 -24.45 -12.01 25.20
CA ASP A 243 -23.16 -12.71 25.13
C ASP A 243 -23.09 -13.79 24.03
N PRO A 244 -24.14 -14.60 23.77
CA PRO A 244 -24.19 -15.49 22.61
C PRO A 244 -23.96 -14.79 21.28
N THR A 245 -24.62 -13.67 21.02
CA THR A 245 -24.44 -12.90 19.78
C THR A 245 -23.03 -12.33 19.69
N MET A 246 -22.51 -11.76 20.77
CA MET A 246 -21.13 -11.26 20.79
C MET A 246 -20.09 -12.37 20.57
N ARG A 247 -20.34 -13.60 21.04
CA ARG A 247 -19.48 -14.76 20.71
C ARG A 247 -19.51 -15.09 19.23
N ARG A 248 -20.68 -15.08 18.59
CA ARG A 248 -20.79 -15.29 17.13
C ARG A 248 -20.05 -14.22 16.34
N ILE A 249 -20.08 -12.96 16.77
CA ILE A 249 -19.32 -11.88 16.13
C ILE A 249 -17.81 -12.13 16.25
N ARG A 250 -17.31 -12.56 17.42
CA ARG A 250 -15.89 -12.91 17.59
C ARG A 250 -15.48 -14.11 16.72
N GLU A 251 -16.30 -15.16 16.69
CA GLU A 251 -16.07 -16.33 15.81
C GLU A 251 -16.05 -15.92 14.34
N PHE A 252 -16.93 -15.00 13.93
CA PHE A 252 -16.90 -14.43 12.59
C PHE A 252 -15.62 -13.63 12.33
N THR A 253 -15.16 -12.82 13.28
CA THR A 253 -13.87 -12.11 13.18
C THR A 253 -12.71 -13.07 12.98
N ASP A 254 -12.62 -14.17 13.76
CA ASP A 254 -11.56 -15.17 13.63
C ASP A 254 -11.53 -15.78 12.21
N GLN A 255 -12.72 -16.08 11.64
CA GLN A 255 -12.83 -16.61 10.28
C GLN A 255 -12.43 -15.59 9.21
N VAL A 256 -12.81 -14.32 9.39
CA VAL A 256 -12.43 -13.22 8.49
C VAL A 256 -10.91 -13.03 8.48
N ASP A 257 -10.27 -13.12 9.65
CA ASP A 257 -8.83 -12.99 9.79
C ASP A 257 -8.08 -14.16 9.14
N GLU A 258 -8.55 -15.41 9.31
CA GLU A 258 -8.00 -16.58 8.60
C GLU A 258 -8.01 -16.37 7.08
N ILE A 259 -9.13 -15.88 6.53
CA ILE A 259 -9.28 -15.64 5.07
C ILE A 259 -8.35 -14.51 4.60
N SER A 260 -8.23 -13.43 5.36
CA SER A 260 -7.32 -12.30 5.08
C SER A 260 -5.87 -12.76 5.03
N GLU A 261 -5.41 -13.47 6.05
CA GLU A 261 -4.05 -13.99 6.16
C GLU A 261 -3.73 -14.94 4.98
N LEU A 262 -4.61 -15.92 4.72
CA LEU A 262 -4.44 -16.86 3.61
C LEU A 262 -4.36 -16.16 2.25
N ALA A 263 -5.14 -15.10 2.04
CA ALA A 263 -5.13 -14.35 0.78
C ALA A 263 -3.81 -13.60 0.54
N VAL A 264 -3.22 -13.02 1.59
CA VAL A 264 -1.90 -12.37 1.49
C VAL A 264 -0.80 -13.41 1.28
N ARG A 265 -0.84 -14.51 2.03
CA ARG A 265 0.10 -15.63 1.84
C ARG A 265 0.05 -16.20 0.42
N ALA A 266 -1.14 -16.39 -0.14
CA ALA A 266 -1.30 -16.84 -1.52
C ALA A 266 -0.61 -15.91 -2.54
N ALA A 267 -0.65 -14.59 -2.30
CA ALA A 267 -0.01 -13.61 -3.17
C ALA A 267 1.52 -13.60 -3.02
N VAL A 268 2.02 -13.69 -1.80
CA VAL A 268 3.46 -13.68 -1.49
C VAL A 268 4.12 -14.99 -1.93
N GLU A 269 3.55 -16.13 -1.54
CA GLU A 269 4.09 -17.46 -1.82
C GLU A 269 3.83 -17.93 -3.27
N ARG A 270 3.02 -17.19 -4.03
CA ARG A 270 2.56 -17.58 -5.39
C ARG A 270 1.86 -18.94 -5.41
N ASP A 271 1.12 -19.23 -4.35
CA ASP A 271 0.44 -20.51 -4.17
C ASP A 271 -1.01 -20.43 -4.65
N PHE A 272 -1.30 -21.14 -5.75
CA PHE A 272 -2.65 -21.24 -6.32
C PHE A 272 -3.62 -22.05 -5.45
N GLU A 273 -3.16 -23.06 -4.71
CA GLU A 273 -4.02 -23.87 -3.85
C GLU A 273 -4.51 -23.06 -2.63
N LEU A 274 -3.69 -22.13 -2.14
CA LEU A 274 -4.13 -21.18 -1.12
C LEU A 274 -5.26 -20.28 -1.63
N THR A 275 -5.27 -19.89 -2.92
CA THR A 275 -6.37 -19.07 -3.47
C THR A 275 -7.68 -19.85 -3.54
N LEU A 276 -7.63 -21.17 -3.80
CA LEU A 276 -8.79 -22.05 -3.75
C LEU A 276 -9.31 -22.15 -2.31
N THR A 277 -8.42 -22.34 -1.35
CA THR A 277 -8.75 -22.41 0.08
C THR A 277 -9.46 -21.15 0.56
N VAL A 278 -8.97 -19.95 0.18
CA VAL A 278 -9.64 -18.67 0.50
C VAL A 278 -11.08 -18.64 -0.02
N ARG A 279 -11.32 -19.10 -1.24
CA ARG A 279 -12.67 -19.11 -1.83
C ARG A 279 -13.59 -20.11 -1.15
N GLU A 280 -13.07 -21.27 -0.76
CA GLU A 280 -13.82 -22.27 0.01
C GLU A 280 -14.23 -21.70 1.38
N ARG A 281 -13.28 -21.14 2.13
CA ARG A 281 -13.53 -20.50 3.43
C ARG A 281 -14.51 -19.34 3.35
N PHE A 282 -14.36 -18.48 2.34
CA PHE A 282 -15.30 -17.38 2.13
C PHE A 282 -16.73 -17.87 1.87
N ALA A 283 -16.88 -18.97 1.13
CA ALA A 283 -18.18 -19.58 0.89
C ALA A 283 -18.84 -20.10 2.18
N GLU A 284 -18.05 -20.55 3.16
CA GLU A 284 -18.53 -21.01 4.47
C GLU A 284 -19.10 -19.86 5.33
N ILE A 285 -18.65 -18.61 5.11
CA ILE A 285 -19.03 -17.46 5.96
C ILE A 285 -19.96 -16.44 5.30
N ASN A 286 -20.34 -16.65 4.03
CA ASN A 286 -21.12 -15.69 3.25
C ASN A 286 -22.46 -15.30 3.88
N ASP A 287 -23.11 -16.23 4.58
CA ASP A 287 -24.44 -16.00 5.18
C ASP A 287 -24.36 -15.56 6.64
N VAL A 288 -23.18 -15.57 7.28
CA VAL A 288 -23.01 -15.33 8.73
C VAL A 288 -23.51 -13.94 9.15
N GLU A 289 -23.22 -12.90 8.38
CA GLU A 289 -23.76 -11.54 8.61
C GLU A 289 -25.30 -11.58 8.68
N GLY A 290 -25.93 -12.19 7.67
CA GLY A 290 -27.39 -12.26 7.56
C GLY A 290 -28.01 -13.10 8.66
N GLU A 291 -27.38 -14.21 9.03
CA GLU A 291 -27.82 -15.07 10.13
C GLU A 291 -27.74 -14.36 11.48
N ILE A 292 -26.65 -13.64 11.77
CA ILE A 292 -26.54 -12.88 13.02
C ILE A 292 -27.62 -11.80 13.08
N LEU A 293 -27.82 -11.04 12.00
CA LEU A 293 -28.84 -9.99 11.92
C LEU A 293 -30.27 -10.54 12.06
N ALA A 294 -30.56 -11.71 11.48
CA ALA A 294 -31.88 -12.33 11.54
C ALA A 294 -32.25 -12.83 12.95
N ASP A 295 -31.24 -13.21 13.74
CA ASP A 295 -31.42 -13.72 15.10
C ASP A 295 -31.44 -12.61 16.17
N LEU A 296 -31.19 -11.34 15.79
CA LEU A 296 -31.23 -10.23 16.74
C LEU A 296 -32.65 -10.03 17.31
N PRO A 297 -32.77 -9.74 18.63
CA PRO A 297 -34.05 -9.35 19.20
C PRO A 297 -34.50 -7.99 18.66
N GLU A 298 -35.80 -7.69 18.83
CA GLU A 298 -36.31 -6.34 18.56
C GLU A 298 -35.56 -5.32 19.43
N MET A 299 -34.94 -4.34 18.79
CA MET A 299 -34.13 -3.31 19.42
C MET A 299 -34.35 -1.96 18.75
N ASN A 300 -33.84 -0.90 19.36
CA ASN A 300 -33.93 0.44 18.79
C ASN A 300 -33.08 0.53 17.49
N ASN A 301 -33.45 1.44 16.59
CA ASN A 301 -32.79 1.55 15.28
C ASN A 301 -31.30 1.89 15.38
N GLU A 302 -30.90 2.66 16.40
CA GLU A 302 -29.51 3.10 16.57
C GLU A 302 -28.61 1.93 16.98
N ALA A 303 -29.07 1.11 17.93
CA ALA A 303 -28.42 -0.13 18.33
C ALA A 303 -28.32 -1.12 17.16
N LEU A 304 -29.40 -1.29 16.40
CA LEU A 304 -29.42 -2.16 15.23
C LEU A 304 -28.40 -1.72 14.17
N LEU A 305 -28.31 -0.41 13.90
CA LEU A 305 -27.36 0.13 12.95
C LEU A 305 -25.91 -0.08 13.40
N ARG A 306 -25.57 0.13 14.68
CA ARG A 306 -24.24 -0.17 15.21
C ARG A 306 -23.84 -1.62 15.01
N VAL A 307 -24.73 -2.56 15.35
CA VAL A 307 -24.45 -4.00 15.17
C VAL A 307 -24.28 -4.33 13.69
N ARG A 308 -25.15 -3.80 12.83
CA ARG A 308 -25.06 -3.97 11.38
C ARG A 308 -23.75 -3.44 10.83
N ASP A 309 -23.33 -2.24 11.23
CA ASP A 309 -22.13 -1.60 10.68
C ASP A 309 -20.87 -2.39 11.07
N VAL A 310 -20.79 -2.92 12.31
CA VAL A 310 -19.73 -3.86 12.70
C VAL A 310 -19.71 -5.11 11.81
N LEU A 311 -20.86 -5.73 11.60
CA LEU A 311 -20.94 -6.95 10.77
C LEU A 311 -20.60 -6.66 9.30
N VAL A 312 -21.04 -5.52 8.76
CA VAL A 312 -20.73 -5.08 7.39
C VAL A 312 -19.24 -4.82 7.24
N SER A 313 -18.58 -4.18 8.21
CA SER A 313 -17.13 -3.96 8.18
C SER A 313 -16.36 -5.28 8.15
N LEU A 314 -16.78 -6.29 8.93
CA LEU A 314 -16.21 -7.64 8.90
C LEU A 314 -16.45 -8.34 7.54
N ALA A 315 -17.68 -8.29 7.02
CA ALA A 315 -18.03 -8.88 5.74
C ALA A 315 -17.30 -8.21 4.56
N GLN A 316 -17.08 -6.90 4.61
CA GLN A 316 -16.29 -6.17 3.62
C GLN A 316 -14.82 -6.58 3.67
N THR A 317 -14.25 -6.76 4.86
CA THR A 317 -12.88 -7.30 5.02
C THR A 317 -12.74 -8.67 4.35
N ALA A 318 -13.70 -9.58 4.57
CA ALA A 318 -13.71 -10.88 3.90
C ALA A 318 -13.78 -10.75 2.36
N GLN A 319 -14.60 -9.82 1.85
CA GLN A 319 -14.67 -9.54 0.41
C GLN A 319 -13.35 -8.99 -0.16
N TYR A 320 -12.65 -8.12 0.58
CA TYR A 320 -11.33 -7.63 0.20
C TYR A 320 -10.30 -8.77 0.16
N ALA A 321 -10.35 -9.72 1.11
CA ALA A 321 -9.51 -10.90 1.10
C ALA A 321 -9.76 -11.79 -0.13
N VAL A 322 -11.01 -11.99 -0.55
CA VAL A 322 -11.31 -12.70 -1.81
C VAL A 322 -10.73 -11.98 -3.02
N ARG A 323 -10.86 -10.65 -3.09
CA ARG A 323 -10.24 -9.86 -4.18
C ARG A 323 -8.71 -10.02 -4.18
N ASN A 324 -8.09 -10.10 -3.01
CA ASN A 324 -6.66 -10.39 -2.89
C ASN A 324 -6.33 -11.79 -3.44
N ALA A 325 -7.14 -12.81 -3.15
CA ALA A 325 -6.96 -14.15 -3.72
C ALA A 325 -7.18 -14.21 -5.24
N GLU A 326 -8.09 -13.41 -5.80
CA GLU A 326 -8.26 -13.26 -7.26
C GLU A 326 -7.00 -12.65 -7.90
N ILE A 327 -6.42 -11.64 -7.26
CA ILE A 327 -5.15 -11.04 -7.71
C ILE A 327 -4.02 -12.07 -7.58
N ALA A 328 -3.92 -12.75 -6.44
CA ALA A 328 -2.93 -13.81 -6.18
C ALA A 328 -3.02 -14.93 -7.22
N THR A 329 -4.23 -15.30 -7.65
CA THR A 329 -4.44 -16.30 -8.71
C THR A 329 -3.75 -15.90 -10.02
N ASN A 330 -3.86 -14.63 -10.42
CA ASN A 330 -3.19 -14.14 -11.63
C ASN A 330 -1.66 -14.15 -11.46
N LEU A 331 -1.17 -13.88 -10.26
CA LEU A 331 0.27 -13.92 -9.95
C LEU A 331 0.81 -15.35 -9.98
N ALA A 332 0.14 -16.29 -9.32
CA ALA A 332 0.52 -17.70 -9.23
C ALA A 332 0.46 -18.40 -10.59
N LEU A 333 -0.55 -18.12 -11.42
CA LEU A 333 -0.71 -18.76 -12.73
C LEU A 333 0.10 -18.08 -13.85
N ASN A 334 0.88 -17.04 -13.55
CA ASN A 334 1.83 -16.43 -14.48
C ASN A 334 3.23 -17.08 -14.41
N GLU A 335 3.37 -18.17 -13.66
CA GLU A 335 4.60 -18.95 -13.53
C GLU A 335 4.38 -20.41 -13.94
N GLU A 336 5.44 -21.06 -14.40
CA GLU A 336 5.42 -22.50 -14.69
C GLU A 336 5.14 -23.28 -13.40
N SER A 337 4.11 -24.10 -13.40
CA SER A 337 3.70 -24.86 -12.22
C SER A 337 3.03 -26.17 -12.61
N VAL A 338 2.58 -26.94 -11.62
CA VAL A 338 1.75 -28.12 -11.86
C VAL A 338 0.37 -27.76 -12.44
N HIS A 339 -0.05 -26.49 -12.35
CA HIS A 339 -1.36 -25.99 -12.80
C HIS A 339 -1.31 -25.27 -14.16
N THR A 340 -0.16 -24.71 -14.56
CA THR A 340 -0.02 -23.93 -15.80
C THR A 340 1.28 -24.23 -16.55
N THR A 341 1.19 -24.37 -17.87
CA THR A 341 2.35 -24.39 -18.80
C THR A 341 2.30 -23.16 -19.71
N ILE A 342 3.40 -22.42 -19.82
CA ILE A 342 3.52 -21.15 -20.55
C ILE A 342 4.48 -21.33 -21.73
N THR A 343 3.96 -21.20 -22.96
CA THR A 343 4.74 -21.39 -24.21
C THR A 343 5.17 -20.10 -24.87
#